data_AF-A0A8J3CXE4-F1
#
_entry.id   AF-A0A8J3CXE4-F1
#
_cell.length_a   1.000
_cell.length_b   1.000
_cell.length_c   1.000
_cell.angle_alpha   90.00
_cell.angle_beta   90.00
_cell.angle_gamma   90.00
#
_symmetry.space_group_name_H-M   'P 1'
#
loop_
_entity.id
_entity.type
_entity.pdbx_description
1 polymer ?
#
loop_
_entity_poly.entity_id
_entity_poly.type
_entity_poly.pdbx_seq_one_letter_code
_entity_poly.pdbx_strand_id
1 'polypeptide(L)'
;MKPFSWLAVLLLTSIFVLSCIPEDSESLLKKDPKEIVDSEILFAKEWFETNKKNLVNNQSWQSARLNLVNFDENDFQAIWENSQKYHFRNGRKAVEVPVENAILIFPKDFEKEWDRIDVRTVIQTHLLLIENQLQEGFFAYLIRYYPSKSTGNVSSKSFNYSKLGEKWNGRISIFSLNGTLLQSFSMES
;
A
#
# COMPACT_ATOMS: atom_id res chain seq x y z
N MET A 1 -7.43 -74.51 26.75
CA MET A 1 -7.15 -74.01 25.38
C MET A 1 -8.20 -72.96 25.02
N LYS A 2 -7.75 -71.88 24.35
CA LYS A 2 -8.37 -70.58 24.03
C LYS A 2 -8.23 -69.50 25.12
N PRO A 3 -7.36 -68.49 24.93
CA PRO A 3 -7.42 -67.26 25.71
C PRO A 3 -8.57 -66.38 25.19
N PHE A 4 -9.40 -65.92 26.13
CA PHE A 4 -10.51 -65.00 25.89
C PHE A 4 -9.95 -63.62 25.54
N SER A 5 -10.30 -63.14 24.35
CA SER A 5 -9.93 -61.83 23.80
C SER A 5 -10.63 -60.71 24.57
N TRP A 6 -9.95 -60.15 25.58
CA TRP A 6 -10.38 -58.96 26.33
C TRP A 6 -9.86 -57.64 25.75
N LEU A 7 -9.08 -57.66 24.66
CA LEU A 7 -8.58 -56.43 24.03
C LEU A 7 -9.61 -55.72 23.14
N ALA A 8 -10.72 -56.36 22.78
CA ALA A 8 -11.66 -55.81 21.81
C ALA A 8 -12.70 -54.85 22.40
N VAL A 9 -12.87 -54.79 23.73
CA VAL A 9 -13.90 -53.94 24.37
C VAL A 9 -13.33 -52.57 24.81
N LEU A 10 -12.01 -52.45 24.99
CA LEU A 10 -11.39 -51.20 25.45
C LEU A 10 -11.01 -50.21 24.34
N LEU A 11 -11.11 -50.60 23.06
CA LEU A 11 -10.75 -49.76 21.92
C LEU A 11 -11.93 -49.01 21.28
N LEU A 12 -13.16 -49.23 21.75
CA LEU A 12 -14.38 -48.63 21.17
C LEU A 12 -14.99 -47.49 22.00
N THR A 13 -14.45 -47.19 23.19
CA THR A 13 -14.92 -46.07 24.03
C THR A 13 -14.01 -44.84 24.02
N SER A 14 -12.92 -44.86 23.24
CA SER A 14 -11.94 -43.75 23.17
C SER A 14 -12.12 -42.77 22.00
N ILE A 15 -13.18 -42.88 21.20
CA ILE A 15 -13.36 -42.05 19.98
C ILE A 15 -14.39 -40.90 20.17
N PHE A 16 -15.07 -40.80 21.31
CA PHE A 16 -16.16 -39.81 21.48
C PHE A 16 -15.90 -38.68 22.49
N VAL A 17 -14.63 -38.35 22.81
CA VAL A 17 -14.34 -37.32 23.84
C VAL A 17 -13.36 -36.21 23.42
N LEU A 18 -13.15 -35.96 22.12
CA LEU A 18 -12.21 -34.91 21.66
C LEU A 18 -12.76 -33.91 20.64
N SER A 19 -14.07 -33.88 20.40
CA SER A 19 -14.70 -32.80 19.63
C SER A 19 -15.38 -31.77 20.55
N CYS A 20 -14.58 -31.10 21.36
CA CYS A 20 -14.93 -29.81 21.93
C CYS A 20 -13.65 -28.97 21.93
N ILE A 21 -13.23 -28.54 20.74
CA ILE A 21 -12.36 -27.36 20.64
C ILE A 21 -13.30 -26.21 21.01
N PRO A 22 -13.08 -25.49 22.13
CA PRO A 22 -13.70 -24.18 22.23
C PRO A 22 -13.09 -23.38 21.08
N GLU A 23 -13.93 -22.99 20.11
CA GLU A 23 -13.64 -21.85 19.27
C GLU A 23 -13.21 -20.76 20.23
N ASP A 24 -11.93 -20.41 20.17
CA ASP A 24 -11.36 -19.29 20.89
C ASP A 24 -12.10 -18.09 20.32
N SER A 25 -13.23 -17.78 20.97
CA SER A 25 -14.04 -16.62 20.68
C SER A 25 -13.05 -15.49 20.76
N GLU A 26 -12.74 -14.92 19.59
CA GLU A 26 -12.00 -13.68 19.44
C GLU A 26 -12.39 -12.83 20.62
N SER A 27 -11.45 -12.64 21.54
CA SER A 27 -11.67 -11.74 22.64
C SER A 27 -11.90 -10.40 21.96
N LEU A 28 -13.17 -10.04 21.86
CA LEU A 28 -13.66 -8.73 21.48
C LEU A 28 -13.20 -7.78 22.58
N LEU A 29 -11.89 -7.54 22.61
CA LEU A 29 -11.34 -6.26 22.98
C LEU A 29 -11.98 -5.28 22.00
N LYS A 30 -13.13 -4.75 22.42
CA LYS A 30 -13.61 -3.42 22.06
C LYS A 30 -12.49 -2.45 22.44
N LYS A 31 -11.41 -2.44 21.65
CA LYS A 31 -10.50 -1.32 21.58
C LYS A 31 -11.27 -0.21 20.90
N ASP A 32 -11.14 0.99 21.47
CA ASP A 32 -11.68 2.20 20.87
C ASP A 32 -11.33 2.24 19.37
N PRO A 33 -12.29 2.47 18.45
CA PRO A 33 -12.05 2.44 17.01
C PRO A 33 -10.98 3.43 16.51
N LYS A 34 -10.46 4.29 17.39
CA LYS A 34 -9.51 5.35 17.07
C LYS A 34 -8.04 4.99 17.28
N GLU A 35 -7.70 3.81 17.80
CA GLU A 35 -6.29 3.57 18.19
C GLU A 35 -5.85 2.09 18.10
N ILE A 36 -6.13 1.43 16.98
CA ILE A 36 -5.34 0.27 16.56
C ILE A 36 -4.46 0.75 15.40
N VAL A 37 -3.30 1.30 15.73
CA VAL A 37 -2.26 1.47 14.71
C VAL A 37 -1.77 0.07 14.37
N ASP A 38 -2.03 -0.34 13.13
CA ASP A 38 -1.57 -1.61 12.59
C ASP A 38 -0.04 -1.73 12.72
N SER A 39 0.45 -2.83 13.30
CA SER A 39 1.88 -2.99 13.58
C SER A 39 2.74 -2.92 12.32
N GLU A 40 2.20 -3.33 11.16
CA GLU A 40 2.91 -3.23 9.88
C GLU A 40 3.01 -1.76 9.41
N ILE A 41 1.95 -0.96 9.61
CA ILE A 41 1.96 0.48 9.28
C ILE A 41 2.90 1.24 10.22
N LEU A 42 2.91 0.90 11.51
CA LEU A 42 3.82 1.50 12.48
C LEU A 42 5.28 1.25 12.11
N PHE A 43 5.62 -0.01 11.80
CA PHE A 43 6.97 -0.36 11.35
C PHE A 43 7.35 0.37 10.04
N ALA A 44 6.45 0.43 9.06
CA ALA A 44 6.68 1.16 7.82
C ALA A 44 6.92 2.65 8.06
N LYS A 45 6.17 3.26 8.98
CA LYS A 45 6.34 4.65 9.41
C LYS A 45 7.69 4.89 10.05
N GLU A 46 8.04 4.12 11.07
CA GLU A 46 9.31 4.27 11.80
C GLU A 46 10.51 4.07 10.86
N TRP A 47 10.45 3.04 10.01
CA TRP A 47 11.49 2.79 9.03
C TRP A 47 11.61 3.93 8.03
N PHE A 48 10.50 4.43 7.48
CA PHE A 48 10.54 5.53 6.51
C PHE A 48 11.08 6.81 7.13
N GLU A 49 10.57 7.24 8.28
CA GLU A 49 11.02 8.48 8.92
C GLU A 49 12.51 8.45 9.29
N THR A 50 13.03 7.27 9.66
CA THR A 50 14.46 7.07 9.96
C THR A 50 15.32 7.14 8.70
N ASN A 51 14.81 6.67 7.55
CA ASN A 51 15.61 6.48 6.34
C ASN A 51 15.35 7.52 5.23
N LYS A 52 14.27 8.31 5.29
CA LYS A 52 13.78 9.16 4.18
C LYS A 52 14.86 10.04 3.53
N LYS A 53 15.71 10.65 4.35
CA LYS A 53 16.82 11.49 3.88
C LYS A 53 17.85 10.73 3.05
N ASN A 54 18.19 9.51 3.46
CA ASN A 54 19.13 8.68 2.71
C ASN A 54 18.47 8.13 1.43
N LEU A 55 17.16 7.85 1.46
CA LEU A 55 16.44 7.33 0.31
C LEU A 55 16.34 8.34 -0.84
N VAL A 56 16.16 9.63 -0.53
CA VAL A 56 16.17 10.72 -1.53
C VAL A 56 17.57 10.87 -2.15
N ASN A 57 18.62 10.84 -1.32
CA ASN A 57 20.00 11.10 -1.74
C ASN A 57 20.68 9.93 -2.48
N ASN A 58 20.35 8.67 -2.14
CA ASN A 58 21.01 7.49 -2.71
C ASN A 58 20.50 7.09 -4.11
N GLN A 59 19.51 7.77 -4.67
CA GLN A 59 18.98 7.48 -6.02
C GLN A 59 19.76 8.18 -7.15
N SER A 60 21.05 8.49 -6.95
CA SER A 60 21.80 9.50 -7.72
C SER A 60 22.64 9.01 -8.91
N TRP A 61 22.74 7.73 -9.23
CA TRP A 61 23.77 7.29 -10.20
C TRP A 61 23.34 7.19 -11.68
N GLN A 62 22.05 7.34 -12.01
CA GLN A 62 21.57 7.26 -13.41
C GLN A 62 20.74 8.49 -13.86
N SER A 63 20.40 9.39 -12.94
CA SER A 63 19.45 10.50 -13.16
C SER A 63 20.11 11.85 -13.51
N ALA A 64 21.44 11.94 -13.56
CA ALA A 64 22.16 13.19 -13.88
C ALA A 64 21.84 13.80 -15.26
N ARG A 65 21.04 13.14 -16.11
CA ARG A 65 20.59 13.65 -17.41
C ARG A 65 19.20 14.31 -17.41
N LEU A 66 18.44 14.27 -16.30
CA LEU A 66 17.05 14.77 -16.25
C LEU A 66 16.70 15.52 -14.95
N ASN A 67 17.67 16.20 -14.32
CA ASN A 67 17.43 17.06 -13.15
C ASN A 67 16.65 18.32 -13.53
N LEU A 68 15.34 18.19 -13.76
CA LEU A 68 14.44 19.34 -13.92
C LEU A 68 13.68 19.67 -12.63
N VAL A 69 13.64 18.76 -11.65
CA VAL A 69 13.07 19.01 -10.32
C VAL A 69 13.87 18.21 -9.28
N ASN A 70 14.60 18.90 -8.40
CA ASN A 70 15.20 18.27 -7.23
C ASN A 70 14.13 18.24 -6.14
N PHE A 71 13.54 17.07 -5.89
CA PHE A 71 12.66 16.89 -4.73
C PHE A 71 13.49 16.69 -3.47
N ASP A 72 13.20 17.45 -2.42
CA ASP A 72 13.66 17.25 -1.06
C ASP A 72 12.66 16.41 -0.25
N GLU A 73 13.13 15.78 0.83
CA GLU A 73 12.32 15.04 1.80
C GLU A 73 11.20 15.87 2.46
N ASN A 74 11.32 17.20 2.40
CA ASN A 74 10.34 18.16 2.92
C ASN A 74 9.29 18.57 1.89
N ASP A 75 9.47 18.22 0.61
CA ASP A 75 8.56 18.61 -0.47
C ASP A 75 7.27 17.79 -0.49
N PHE A 76 7.10 16.87 0.46
CA PHE A 76 5.91 16.07 0.61
C PHE A 76 5.73 15.55 2.03
N GLN A 77 4.48 15.45 2.49
CA GLN A 77 4.15 15.01 3.86
C GLN A 77 3.25 13.77 3.82
N ALA A 78 3.73 12.68 4.41
CA ALA A 78 2.97 11.43 4.51
C ALA A 78 1.86 11.53 5.57
N ILE A 79 0.63 11.18 5.20
CA ILE A 79 -0.57 11.18 6.05
C ILE A 79 -0.84 9.75 6.50
N TRP A 80 -0.16 9.32 7.55
CA TRP A 80 -0.13 7.94 8.00
C TRP A 80 -1.50 7.41 8.47
N GLU A 81 -2.39 8.28 8.93
CA GLU A 81 -3.72 7.94 9.46
C GLU A 81 -4.63 7.31 8.40
N ASN A 82 -4.36 7.55 7.12
CA ASN A 82 -5.17 7.07 6.00
C ASN A 82 -4.46 5.99 5.17
N SER A 83 -3.39 5.40 5.70
CA SER A 83 -2.59 4.38 5.00
C SER A 83 -3.40 3.12 4.70
N GLN A 84 -3.08 2.49 3.58
CA GLN A 84 -3.66 1.21 3.16
C GLN A 84 -2.58 0.14 3.06
N LYS A 85 -2.94 -1.10 3.35
CA LYS A 85 -2.06 -2.25 3.20
C LYS A 85 -2.51 -3.12 2.04
N TYR A 86 -1.54 -3.66 1.31
CA TYR A 86 -1.78 -4.57 0.20
C TYR A 86 -0.94 -5.83 0.35
N HIS A 87 -1.58 -6.96 0.07
CA HIS A 87 -0.93 -8.24 -0.11
C HIS A 87 -1.12 -8.65 -1.57
N PHE A 88 -0.05 -8.56 -2.36
CA PHE A 88 -0.09 -8.95 -3.76
C PHE A 88 -0.12 -10.47 -3.88
N ARG A 89 -0.74 -10.98 -4.96
CA ARG A 89 -0.82 -12.42 -5.25
C ARG A 89 0.54 -13.12 -5.33
N ASN A 90 1.60 -12.36 -5.60
CA ASN A 90 2.97 -12.87 -5.64
C ASN A 90 3.69 -12.82 -4.28
N GLY A 91 2.95 -12.62 -3.18
CA GLY A 91 3.47 -12.63 -1.82
C GLY A 91 4.13 -11.33 -1.36
N ARG A 92 4.25 -10.31 -2.23
CA ARG A 92 4.75 -9.00 -1.83
C ARG A 92 3.73 -8.28 -0.94
N LYS A 93 4.21 -7.60 0.09
CA LYS A 93 3.39 -6.69 0.89
C LYS A 93 3.75 -5.24 0.58
N ALA A 94 2.77 -4.36 0.65
CA ALA A 94 3.01 -2.93 0.54
C ALA A 94 2.11 -2.11 1.45
N VAL A 95 2.61 -0.96 1.85
CA VAL A 95 1.85 0.11 2.51
C VAL A 95 1.80 1.30 1.55
N GLU A 96 0.60 1.78 1.27
CA GLU A 96 0.37 2.99 0.49
C GLU A 96 -0.14 4.09 1.42
N VAL A 97 0.57 5.22 1.45
CA VAL A 97 0.33 6.33 2.36
C VAL A 97 -0.01 7.55 1.52
N PRO A 98 -1.18 8.18 1.71
CA PRO A 98 -1.48 9.44 1.05
C PRO A 98 -0.47 10.52 1.39
N VAL A 99 -0.21 11.41 0.44
CA VAL A 99 0.80 12.45 0.59
C VAL A 99 0.21 13.82 0.27
N GLU A 100 0.46 14.77 1.16
CA GLU A 100 0.16 16.19 0.98
C GLU A 100 1.37 16.98 0.49
N ASN A 101 1.10 18.15 -0.09
CA ASN A 101 2.09 19.14 -0.52
C ASN A 101 3.12 18.68 -1.59
N ALA A 102 2.96 17.48 -2.16
CA ALA A 102 3.83 16.98 -3.21
C ALA A 102 3.90 17.94 -4.42
N ILE A 103 5.11 18.33 -4.83
CA ILE A 103 5.30 19.10 -6.07
C ILE A 103 4.79 18.27 -7.25
N LEU A 104 3.76 18.75 -7.94
CA LEU A 104 3.14 18.02 -9.03
C LEU A 104 3.84 18.28 -10.36
N ILE A 105 4.20 17.20 -11.06
CA ILE A 105 4.64 17.25 -12.46
C ILE A 105 3.47 16.78 -13.32
N PHE A 106 3.06 17.63 -14.26
CA PHE A 106 1.92 17.39 -15.14
C PHE A 106 2.40 16.88 -16.50
N PRO A 107 1.90 15.74 -16.99
CA PRO A 107 2.01 15.42 -18.40
C PRO A 107 1.26 16.48 -19.21
N LYS A 108 1.88 17.04 -20.27
CA LYS A 108 1.28 18.11 -21.08
C LYS A 108 -0.11 17.78 -21.63
N ASP A 109 -0.38 16.51 -21.91
CA ASP A 109 -1.67 16.08 -22.45
C ASP A 109 -2.76 15.98 -21.38
N PHE A 110 -2.38 15.84 -20.10
CA PHE A 110 -3.31 15.85 -18.98
C PHE A 110 -3.90 17.25 -18.75
N GLU A 111 -3.07 18.29 -18.85
CA GLU A 111 -3.52 19.68 -18.72
C GLU A 111 -4.55 20.06 -19.78
N LYS A 112 -4.35 19.60 -21.03
CA LYS A 112 -5.32 19.80 -22.13
C LYS A 112 -6.65 19.10 -21.87
N GLU A 113 -6.62 17.94 -21.24
CA GLU A 113 -7.85 17.21 -20.92
C GLU A 113 -8.66 17.98 -19.89
N TRP A 114 -8.03 18.66 -18.91
CA TRP A 114 -8.68 19.32 -17.78
C TRP A 114 -8.83 20.85 -17.93
N ASP A 115 -9.30 21.32 -19.09
CA ASP A 115 -9.70 22.73 -19.26
C ASP A 115 -10.65 23.17 -18.14
N ARG A 116 -10.24 24.20 -17.37
CA ARG A 116 -10.98 24.91 -16.29
C ARG A 116 -10.97 24.31 -14.88
N ILE A 117 -10.30 23.19 -14.63
CA ILE A 117 -10.16 22.63 -13.27
C ILE A 117 -8.70 22.73 -12.84
N ASP A 118 -8.47 23.12 -11.58
CA ASP A 118 -7.13 23.01 -11.01
C ASP A 118 -6.77 21.52 -10.91
N VAL A 119 -5.92 21.06 -11.83
CA VAL A 119 -5.41 19.69 -11.93
C VAL A 119 -4.82 19.17 -10.61
N ARG A 120 -4.35 20.08 -9.73
CA ARG A 120 -3.86 19.75 -8.39
C ARG A 120 -4.94 19.17 -7.49
N THR A 121 -6.20 19.53 -7.74
CA THR A 121 -7.35 19.02 -6.97
C THR A 121 -7.77 17.62 -7.38
N VAL A 122 -7.24 17.10 -8.47
CA VAL A 122 -7.65 15.83 -9.09
C VAL A 122 -6.55 14.78 -8.94
N ILE A 123 -5.29 15.16 -9.14
CA ILE A 123 -4.16 14.24 -9.03
C ILE A 123 -3.94 13.85 -7.57
N GLN A 124 -3.80 12.55 -7.32
CA GLN A 124 -3.45 12.02 -6.01
C GLN A 124 -2.02 11.50 -6.02
N THR A 125 -1.24 11.88 -5.01
CA THR A 125 0.12 11.38 -4.79
C THR A 125 0.15 10.57 -3.51
N HIS A 126 0.80 9.41 -3.57
CA HIS A 126 0.98 8.54 -2.42
C HIS A 126 2.44 8.09 -2.35
N LEU A 127 2.91 7.84 -1.12
CA LEU A 127 4.13 7.10 -0.84
C LEU A 127 3.77 5.61 -0.88
N LEU A 128 4.48 4.85 -1.69
CA LEU A 128 4.37 3.39 -1.77
C LEU A 128 5.61 2.75 -1.16
N LEU A 129 5.42 2.03 -0.07
CA LEU A 129 6.45 1.26 0.62
C LEU A 129 6.21 -0.22 0.37
N ILE A 130 7.09 -0.86 -0.41
CA ILE A 130 7.02 -2.29 -0.71
C ILE A 130 8.02 -3.01 0.18
N GLU A 131 7.56 -3.99 0.96
CA GLU A 131 8.43 -4.78 1.85
C GLU A 131 9.57 -5.41 1.05
N ASN A 132 10.80 -5.25 1.56
CA ASN A 132 11.96 -5.86 0.96
C ASN A 132 12.10 -7.30 1.47
N GLN A 133 12.00 -8.27 0.57
CA GLN A 133 12.04 -9.69 0.93
C GLN A 133 13.45 -10.21 1.23
N LEU A 134 14.50 -9.43 0.96
CA LEU A 134 15.91 -9.85 1.10
C LEU A 134 16.61 -9.21 2.31
N GLN A 135 16.12 -8.07 2.79
CA GLN A 135 16.70 -7.31 3.89
C GLN A 135 15.60 -6.58 4.64
N GLU A 136 15.84 -6.27 5.92
CA GLU A 136 14.89 -5.52 6.73
C GLU A 136 14.65 -4.12 6.14
N GLY A 137 13.38 -3.80 5.89
CA GLY A 137 12.95 -2.49 5.41
C GLY A 137 12.08 -2.54 4.16
N PHE A 138 12.08 -1.42 3.42
CA PHE A 138 11.18 -1.22 2.29
C PHE A 138 11.91 -0.65 1.07
N PHE A 139 11.36 -0.92 -0.11
CA PHE A 139 11.57 -0.07 -1.27
C PHE A 139 10.52 1.05 -1.25
N ALA A 140 10.95 2.29 -1.46
CA ALA A 140 10.09 3.47 -1.36
C ALA A 140 9.98 4.22 -2.68
N TYR A 141 8.75 4.53 -3.08
CA TYR A 141 8.41 5.20 -4.33
C TYR A 141 7.28 6.21 -4.12
N LEU A 142 7.18 7.20 -5.01
CA LEU A 142 5.98 8.03 -5.13
C LEU A 142 5.11 7.47 -6.26
N ILE A 143 3.84 7.20 -5.98
CA ILE A 143 2.84 6.85 -7.00
C ILE A 143 1.88 8.01 -7.19
N ARG A 144 1.56 8.30 -8.45
CA ARG A 144 0.61 9.34 -8.83
C ARG A 144 -0.50 8.78 -9.69
N TYR A 145 -1.72 9.14 -9.34
CA TYR A 145 -2.93 8.80 -10.06
C TYR A 145 -3.46 10.03 -10.79
N TYR A 146 -3.53 9.92 -12.12
CA TYR A 146 -4.02 10.94 -13.03
C TYR A 146 -5.33 10.43 -13.65
N PRO A 147 -6.49 10.60 -12.98
CA PRO A 147 -7.75 10.12 -13.52
C PRO A 147 -8.13 10.91 -14.78
N SER A 148 -8.69 10.23 -15.78
CA SER A 148 -9.29 10.87 -16.95
C SER A 148 -10.55 11.65 -16.55
N LYS A 149 -10.99 12.64 -17.33
CA LYS A 149 -12.30 13.29 -17.18
C LYS A 149 -13.46 12.29 -17.21
N SER A 150 -13.29 11.17 -17.93
CA SER A 150 -14.30 10.12 -18.07
C SER A 150 -14.53 9.31 -16.79
N THR A 151 -13.64 9.41 -15.81
CA THR A 151 -13.62 8.60 -14.56
C THR A 151 -14.75 8.92 -13.58
N GLY A 152 -15.71 9.77 -13.93
CA GLY A 152 -16.77 10.22 -13.02
C GLY A 152 -16.23 11.02 -11.83
N ASN A 153 -17.09 11.28 -10.83
CA ASN A 153 -16.72 11.97 -9.59
C ASN A 153 -15.84 11.08 -8.70
N VAL A 154 -14.57 10.91 -9.06
CA VAL A 154 -13.57 10.42 -8.10
C VAL A 154 -13.36 11.54 -7.10
N SER A 155 -13.93 11.41 -5.90
CA SER A 155 -13.63 12.35 -4.83
C SER A 155 -12.13 12.25 -4.54
N SER A 156 -11.42 13.34 -4.79
CA SER A 156 -9.97 13.36 -4.78
C SER A 156 -9.39 12.98 -3.42
N LYS A 157 -10.06 13.33 -2.32
CA LYS A 157 -9.53 13.19 -0.95
C LYS A 157 -9.27 11.77 -0.44
N SER A 158 -9.49 10.70 -1.22
CA SER A 158 -9.29 9.34 -0.70
C SER A 158 -8.99 8.27 -1.76
N PHE A 159 -8.53 8.64 -2.96
CA PHE A 159 -8.20 7.64 -3.97
C PHE A 159 -6.99 6.79 -3.52
N ASN A 160 -6.92 5.52 -3.90
CA ASN A 160 -5.79 4.62 -3.62
C ASN A 160 -5.86 3.40 -4.56
N TYR A 161 -4.86 2.53 -4.52
CA TYR A 161 -4.78 1.37 -5.42
C TYR A 161 -6.03 0.46 -5.34
N SER A 162 -6.64 0.25 -4.17
CA SER A 162 -7.85 -0.60 -4.04
C SER A 162 -9.07 -0.09 -4.81
N LYS A 163 -9.07 1.19 -5.16
CA LYS A 163 -10.15 1.84 -5.92
C LYS A 163 -9.95 1.78 -7.43
N LEU A 164 -8.85 1.19 -7.90
CA LEU A 164 -8.70 0.83 -9.30
C LEU A 164 -9.67 -0.31 -9.61
N GLY A 165 -10.63 -0.06 -10.51
CA GLY A 165 -11.67 -1.01 -10.87
C GLY A 165 -12.23 -0.73 -12.27
N GLU A 166 -13.29 -1.44 -12.65
CA GLU A 166 -13.90 -1.44 -14.00
C GLU A 166 -14.44 -0.09 -14.50
N LYS A 167 -14.33 0.99 -13.72
CA LYS A 167 -14.75 2.34 -14.13
C LYS A 167 -13.65 3.37 -13.93
N TRP A 168 -12.44 2.93 -13.59
CA TRP A 168 -11.31 3.83 -13.43
C TRP A 168 -10.50 3.91 -14.72
N ASN A 169 -10.52 5.09 -15.34
CA ASN A 169 -9.72 5.42 -16.50
C ASN A 169 -8.66 6.45 -16.10
N GLY A 170 -7.45 6.33 -16.61
CA GLY A 170 -6.44 7.32 -16.33
C GLY A 170 -5.03 6.81 -16.50
N ARG A 171 -4.08 7.56 -15.94
CA ARG A 171 -2.66 7.22 -15.96
C ARG A 171 -2.15 7.04 -14.55
N ILE A 172 -1.33 6.03 -14.37
CA ILE A 172 -0.58 5.79 -13.14
C ILE A 172 0.89 6.01 -13.47
N SER A 173 1.57 6.80 -12.64
CA SER A 173 3.01 7.02 -12.77
C SER A 173 3.71 6.75 -11.46
N ILE A 174 4.82 6.03 -11.55
CA ILE A 174 5.69 5.68 -10.43
C ILE A 174 6.97 6.49 -10.57
N PHE A 175 7.30 7.20 -9.52
CA PHE A 175 8.50 8.00 -9.40
C PHE A 175 9.37 7.46 -8.28
N SER A 176 10.66 7.67 -8.43
CA SER A 176 11.61 7.61 -7.34
C SER A 176 11.31 8.75 -6.33
N LEU A 177 11.88 8.70 -5.13
CA LEU A 177 11.59 9.72 -4.10
C LEU A 177 12.20 11.08 -4.44
N ASN A 178 13.28 11.11 -5.23
CA ASN A 178 13.83 12.35 -5.78
C ASN A 178 13.07 12.89 -7.01
N GLY A 179 11.93 12.29 -7.37
CA GLY A 179 11.04 12.77 -8.43
C GLY A 179 11.38 12.29 -9.85
N THR A 180 12.33 11.37 -10.00
CA THR A 180 12.63 10.75 -11.31
C THR A 180 11.48 9.82 -11.70
N LEU A 181 10.91 10.00 -12.90
CA LEU A 181 9.92 9.07 -13.44
C LEU A 181 10.57 7.71 -13.71
N LEU A 182 10.07 6.64 -13.08
CA LEU A 182 10.54 5.27 -13.27
C LEU A 182 9.67 4.52 -14.28
N GLN A 183 8.35 4.63 -14.15
CA GLN A 183 7.39 3.94 -15.00
C GLN A 183 6.11 4.76 -15.09
N SER A 184 5.45 4.73 -16.25
CA SER A 184 4.10 5.24 -16.43
C SER A 184 3.30 4.30 -17.29
N PHE A 185 2.01 4.17 -17.03
CA PHE A 185 1.09 3.38 -17.83
C PHE A 185 -0.33 3.95 -17.74
N SER A 186 -1.06 3.84 -18.84
CA SER A 186 -2.49 4.16 -18.89
C SER A 186 -3.29 2.92 -18.51
N MET A 187 -4.41 3.13 -17.82
CA MET A 187 -5.45 2.12 -17.63
C MET A 187 -6.73 2.64 -18.27
N GLU A 188 -7.35 1.75 -19.04
CA GLU A 188 -8.65 1.95 -19.64
C GLU A 188 -9.52 0.75 -19.27
N SER A 189 -10.69 1.04 -18.72
CA SER A 189 -11.70 0.07 -18.27
C SER A 189 -12.93 0.12 -19.17
#